data_AF-A0A916W656-F1
#
_entry.id   AF-A0A916W656-F1
#
_cell.length_a   1.000
_cell.length_b   1.000
_cell.length_c   1.000
_cell.angle_alpha   90.00
_cell.angle_beta   90.00
_cell.angle_gamma   90.00
#
_symmetry.space_group_name_H-M   'P 1'
#
loop_
_entity.id
_entity.type
_entity.pdbx_description
1 polymer ?
#
loop_
_entity_poly.entity_id
_entity_poly.type
_entity_poly.pdbx_seq_one_letter_code
_entity_poly.pdbx_strand_id
1 'polypeptide(L)'
;MKRLQDIINNWKSYCTPANFIGIGSTRKAYRIEEFVIKVHIHPLGYKQSLNELRIYNEIAKRKLHSFFAKVYYVDEQISVQHYYTPLELVNNQTYEIDSTKHQHFIPKNYQKVFNLLDDEFNSFDIRDSSNYGLDEENKLIFIDFGMTKKLYEEEWVPLAEAGILPQIDFDVCLICGEEKELRMYGENDTDKRCVACGKE
;
A
#
# COMPACT_ATOMS: atom_id res chain seq x y z
N MET A 1 -8.95 20.94 -6.67
CA MET A 1 -9.67 20.18 -7.71
C MET A 1 -8.93 20.14 -9.05
N LYS A 2 -8.50 21.27 -9.62
CA LYS A 2 -7.75 21.29 -10.91
C LYS A 2 -6.45 20.45 -10.89
N ARG A 3 -5.68 20.50 -9.78
CA ARG A 3 -4.45 19.71 -9.58
C ARG A 3 -4.72 18.20 -9.55
N LEU A 4 -5.70 17.76 -8.77
CA LEU A 4 -6.09 16.35 -8.71
C LEU A 4 -6.53 15.82 -10.09
N GLN A 5 -7.32 16.60 -10.84
CA GLN A 5 -7.74 16.20 -12.19
C GLN A 5 -6.55 16.08 -13.15
N ASP A 6 -5.57 16.98 -13.03
CA ASP A 6 -4.33 16.91 -13.81
C ASP A 6 -3.51 15.66 -13.45
N ILE A 7 -3.36 15.35 -12.16
CA ILE A 7 -2.71 14.11 -11.68
C ILE A 7 -3.40 12.88 -12.27
N ILE A 8 -4.73 12.81 -12.23
CA ILE A 8 -5.50 11.68 -12.77
C ILE A 8 -5.29 11.54 -14.27
N ASN A 9 -5.37 12.64 -15.02
CA ASN A 9 -5.29 12.58 -16.49
C ASN A 9 -3.86 12.32 -16.99
N ASN A 10 -2.84 12.75 -16.24
CA ASN A 10 -1.43 12.72 -16.66
C ASN A 10 -0.56 11.83 -15.75
N TRP A 11 -1.15 10.86 -15.04
CA TRP A 11 -0.46 10.08 -14.02
C TRP A 11 0.83 9.42 -14.51
N LYS A 12 0.85 8.93 -15.76
CA LYS A 12 2.02 8.27 -16.35
C LYS A 12 3.26 9.17 -16.39
N SER A 13 3.09 10.47 -16.64
CA SER A 13 4.22 11.41 -16.63
C SER A 13 4.71 11.75 -15.22
N TYR A 14 3.86 11.52 -14.21
CA TYR A 14 4.22 11.76 -12.82
C TYR A 14 4.86 10.55 -12.13
N CYS A 15 4.62 9.32 -12.61
CA CYS A 15 5.22 8.12 -12.05
C CYS A 15 6.65 7.94 -12.59
N THR A 16 7.62 8.44 -11.83
CA THR A 16 9.05 8.38 -12.19
C THR A 16 9.85 7.61 -11.14
N PRO A 17 11.07 7.15 -11.46
CA PRO A 17 11.94 6.54 -10.45
C PRO A 17 12.26 7.48 -9.28
N ALA A 18 12.33 8.80 -9.51
CA ALA A 18 12.71 9.79 -8.50
C ALA A 18 11.65 9.99 -7.41
N ASN A 19 10.40 9.58 -7.66
CA ASN A 19 9.29 9.74 -6.72
C ASN A 19 8.56 8.43 -6.42
N PHE A 20 9.16 7.30 -6.79
CA PHE A 20 8.76 5.99 -6.33
C PHE A 20 8.97 5.89 -4.81
N ILE A 21 8.00 5.32 -4.10
CA ILE A 21 8.04 5.19 -2.62
C ILE A 21 7.74 3.78 -2.13
N GLY A 22 7.53 2.81 -3.03
CA GLY A 22 7.31 1.44 -2.63
C GLY A 22 6.53 0.61 -3.64
N ILE A 23 6.67 -0.70 -3.49
CA ILE A 23 6.03 -1.70 -4.31
C ILE A 23 5.43 -2.78 -3.41
N GLY A 24 4.14 -3.02 -3.62
CA GLY A 24 3.43 -4.17 -3.08
C GLY A 24 3.28 -5.23 -4.16
N SER A 25 2.71 -6.36 -3.78
CA SER A 25 2.52 -7.50 -4.67
C SER A 25 1.68 -7.18 -5.92
N THR A 26 0.81 -6.17 -5.83
CA THR A 26 -0.25 -5.85 -6.80
C THR A 26 -0.26 -4.38 -7.24
N ARG A 27 0.54 -3.51 -6.59
CA ARG A 27 0.53 -2.06 -6.81
C ARG A 27 1.91 -1.44 -6.62
N LYS A 28 2.25 -0.41 -7.41
CA LYS A 28 3.41 0.46 -7.18
C LYS A 28 2.95 1.83 -6.70
N ALA A 29 3.62 2.42 -5.72
CA ALA A 29 3.27 3.70 -5.14
C ALA A 29 4.28 4.79 -5.54
N TYR A 30 3.77 5.95 -5.95
CA TYR A 30 4.54 7.13 -6.32
C TYR A 30 4.02 8.36 -5.59
N ARG A 31 4.90 9.12 -4.94
CA ARG A 31 4.55 10.34 -4.22
C ARG A 31 4.58 11.55 -5.15
N ILE A 32 3.57 12.40 -5.08
CA ILE A 32 3.57 13.72 -5.72
C ILE A 32 2.99 14.70 -4.72
N GLU A 33 3.85 15.55 -4.16
CA GLU A 33 3.43 16.55 -3.17
C GLU A 33 2.70 15.86 -1.99
N GLU A 34 1.42 16.19 -1.79
CA GLU A 34 0.51 15.63 -0.79
C GLU A 34 -0.30 14.40 -1.26
N PHE A 35 0.02 13.84 -2.43
CA PHE A 35 -0.69 12.70 -3.02
C PHE A 35 0.22 11.48 -3.20
N VAL A 36 -0.42 10.32 -3.24
CA VAL A 36 0.16 9.05 -3.70
C VAL A 36 -0.65 8.55 -4.88
N ILE A 37 0.03 8.26 -5.99
CA ILE A 37 -0.53 7.44 -7.08
C ILE A 37 -0.14 6.00 -6.83
N LYS A 38 -1.13 5.12 -6.61
CA LYS A 38 -0.94 3.67 -6.59
C LYS A 38 -1.29 3.12 -7.97
N VAL A 39 -0.29 2.73 -8.76
CA VAL A 39 -0.45 2.12 -10.08
C VAL A 39 -0.75 0.64 -9.91
N HIS A 40 -1.84 0.16 -10.51
CA HIS A 40 -2.23 -1.24 -10.50
C HIS A 40 -1.42 -2.00 -11.54
N ILE A 41 -0.62 -2.94 -11.07
CA ILE A 41 0.24 -3.81 -11.89
C ILE A 41 -0.34 -5.24 -12.01
N HIS A 42 -1.44 -5.49 -11.30
CA HIS A 42 -2.25 -6.70 -11.38
C HIS A 42 -3.73 -6.35 -11.13
N PRO A 43 -4.73 -7.07 -11.70
CA PRO A 43 -6.16 -6.82 -11.45
C PRO A 43 -6.56 -6.82 -9.97
N LEU A 44 -5.85 -7.56 -9.13
CA LEU A 44 -6.03 -7.52 -7.67
C LEU A 44 -5.76 -6.14 -7.07
N GLY A 45 -4.85 -5.35 -7.65
CA GLY A 45 -4.57 -3.99 -7.22
C GLY A 45 -5.79 -3.08 -7.36
N TYR A 46 -6.52 -3.22 -8.47
CA TYR A 46 -7.79 -2.50 -8.66
C TYR A 46 -8.85 -2.91 -7.62
N LYS A 47 -9.01 -4.23 -7.38
CA LYS A 47 -9.93 -4.74 -6.36
C LYS A 47 -9.59 -4.22 -4.95
N GLN A 48 -8.30 -4.18 -4.59
CA GLN A 48 -7.84 -3.59 -3.33
C GLN A 48 -8.18 -2.10 -3.25
N SER A 49 -7.87 -1.32 -4.29
CA SER A 49 -8.17 0.12 -4.31
C SER A 49 -9.67 0.44 -4.25
N LEU A 50 -10.52 -0.36 -4.90
CA LEU A 50 -11.98 -0.24 -4.78
C LEU A 50 -12.45 -0.51 -3.34
N ASN A 51 -11.86 -1.50 -2.66
CA ASN A 51 -12.15 -1.77 -1.25
C ASN A 51 -11.73 -0.61 -0.36
N GLU A 52 -10.53 -0.02 -0.57
CA GLU A 52 -10.09 1.17 0.17
C GLU A 52 -11.08 2.32 0.01
N LEU A 53 -11.51 2.62 -1.23
CA LEU A 53 -12.50 3.66 -1.48
C LEU A 53 -13.84 3.37 -0.77
N ARG A 54 -14.32 2.12 -0.85
CA ARG A 54 -15.56 1.70 -0.19
C ARG A 54 -15.45 1.86 1.33
N ILE A 55 -14.40 1.33 1.94
CA ILE A 55 -14.16 1.39 3.38
C ILE A 55 -14.05 2.85 3.83
N TYR A 56 -13.24 3.66 3.14
CA TYR A 56 -13.07 5.07 3.46
C TYR A 56 -14.42 5.82 3.47
N ASN A 57 -15.26 5.60 2.45
CA ASN A 57 -16.59 6.22 2.37
C ASN A 57 -17.51 5.79 3.52
N GLU A 58 -17.50 4.52 3.92
CA GLU A 58 -18.29 4.04 5.06
C GLU A 58 -17.78 4.58 6.40
N ILE A 59 -16.47 4.61 6.59
CA ILE A 59 -15.81 5.20 7.76
C ILE A 59 -16.10 6.70 7.88
N ALA A 60 -16.12 7.41 6.75
CA ALA A 60 -16.42 8.84 6.71
C ALA A 60 -17.84 9.15 7.19
N LYS A 61 -18.84 8.32 6.81
CA LYS A 61 -20.21 8.42 7.32
C LYS A 61 -20.27 8.27 8.85
N ARG A 62 -19.35 7.49 9.44
CA ARG A 62 -19.21 7.28 10.88
C ARG A 62 -18.34 8.35 11.58
N LYS A 63 -17.87 9.38 10.87
CA LYS A 63 -16.99 10.44 11.37
C LYS A 63 -15.64 9.92 11.91
N LEU A 64 -15.13 8.84 11.32
CA LEU A 64 -13.84 8.22 11.68
C LEU A 64 -12.79 8.34 10.56
N HIS A 65 -13.02 9.20 9.56
CA HIS A 65 -12.15 9.32 8.38
C HIS A 65 -10.74 9.83 8.71
N SER A 66 -10.56 10.53 9.82
CA SER A 66 -9.26 11.05 10.27
C SER A 66 -8.25 9.95 10.61
N PHE A 67 -8.66 8.68 10.71
CA PHE A 67 -7.74 7.55 10.93
C PHE A 67 -7.22 6.95 9.62
N PHE A 68 -7.71 7.40 8.47
CA PHE A 68 -7.47 6.76 7.18
C PHE A 68 -6.95 7.76 6.16
N ALA A 69 -6.07 7.29 5.28
CA ALA A 69 -5.69 8.04 4.12
C ALA A 69 -6.91 8.27 3.23
N LYS A 70 -7.16 9.53 2.93
CA LYS A 70 -8.27 9.90 2.04
C LYS A 70 -8.05 9.33 0.66
N VAL A 71 -9.01 8.54 0.19
CA VAL A 71 -9.04 8.03 -1.19
C VAL A 71 -9.80 9.04 -2.05
N TYR A 72 -9.09 9.65 -3.00
CA TYR A 72 -9.63 10.67 -3.89
C TYR A 72 -10.22 10.10 -5.18
N TYR A 73 -9.59 9.04 -5.71
CA TYR A 73 -9.92 8.50 -7.02
C TYR A 73 -9.48 7.04 -7.13
N VAL A 74 -10.25 6.25 -7.90
CA VAL A 74 -9.92 4.89 -8.29
C VAL A 74 -10.47 4.64 -9.69
N ASP A 75 -9.65 4.08 -10.57
CA ASP A 75 -10.05 3.41 -11.81
C ASP A 75 -9.29 2.09 -11.98
N GLU A 76 -9.42 1.43 -13.13
CA GLU A 76 -8.77 0.14 -13.38
C GLU A 76 -7.23 0.23 -13.35
N GLN A 77 -6.63 1.38 -13.65
CA GLN A 77 -5.18 1.56 -13.76
C GLN A 77 -4.54 2.14 -12.50
N ILE A 78 -5.20 3.04 -11.79
CA ILE A 78 -4.63 3.76 -10.65
C ILE A 78 -5.64 3.98 -9.52
N SER A 79 -5.11 4.25 -8.33
CA SER A 79 -5.80 5.01 -7.31
C SER A 79 -4.97 6.20 -6.83
N VAL A 80 -5.64 7.24 -6.36
CA VAL A 80 -5.01 8.44 -5.82
C VAL A 80 -5.45 8.64 -4.37
N GLN A 81 -4.49 8.71 -3.47
CA GLN A 81 -4.70 8.88 -2.03
C GLN A 81 -3.91 10.06 -1.48
N HIS A 82 -4.27 10.52 -0.27
CA HIS A 82 -3.45 11.47 0.46
C HIS A 82 -2.16 10.78 0.96
N TYR A 83 -1.04 11.48 0.84
CA TYR A 83 0.24 11.00 1.32
C TYR A 83 0.38 11.20 2.83
N TYR A 84 0.91 10.19 3.50
CA TYR A 84 1.37 10.25 4.89
C TYR A 84 2.80 9.72 4.95
N THR A 85 3.57 10.20 5.92
CA THR A 85 4.98 9.82 6.06
C THR A 85 5.07 8.34 6.47
N PRO A 86 5.73 7.46 5.69
CA PRO A 86 5.88 6.05 6.06
C PRO A 86 6.59 5.88 7.41
N LEU A 87 6.30 4.78 8.10
CA LEU A 87 7.10 4.40 9.27
C LEU A 87 8.48 3.91 8.81
N GLU A 88 9.50 4.21 9.61
CA GLU A 88 10.87 3.74 9.35
C GLU A 88 10.95 2.22 9.45
N LEU A 89 11.71 1.60 8.55
CA LEU A 89 11.99 0.17 8.62
C LEU A 89 12.95 -0.13 9.79
N VAL A 90 12.76 -1.27 10.45
CA VAL A 90 13.71 -1.78 11.45
C VAL A 90 14.52 -2.89 10.81
N ASN A 91 15.84 -2.72 10.71
CA ASN A 91 16.73 -3.65 10.00
C ASN A 91 16.28 -3.93 8.55
N ASN A 92 15.81 -2.90 7.84
CA ASN A 92 15.26 -3.00 6.47
C ASN A 92 14.03 -3.92 6.34
N GLN A 93 13.28 -4.09 7.43
CA GLN A 93 12.07 -4.90 7.48
C GLN A 93 10.90 -4.13 8.11
N THR A 94 9.70 -4.53 7.70
CA THR A 94 8.46 -4.13 8.36
C THR A 94 8.34 -4.87 9.69
N TYR A 95 7.47 -4.38 10.57
CA TYR A 95 7.24 -4.97 11.88
C TYR A 95 5.78 -4.82 12.25
N GLU A 96 5.32 -5.66 13.19
CA GLU A 96 3.97 -5.52 13.71
C GLU A 96 3.84 -4.35 14.69
N ILE A 97 2.79 -3.55 14.53
CA ILE A 97 2.43 -2.49 15.46
C ILE A 97 1.99 -3.09 16.81
N ASP A 98 2.91 -3.08 17.77
CA ASP A 98 2.67 -3.37 19.19
C ASP A 98 2.05 -2.16 19.91
N SER A 99 0.88 -2.35 20.53
CA SER A 99 0.14 -1.26 21.18
C SER A 99 0.80 -0.67 22.43
N THR A 100 1.71 -1.41 23.06
CA THR A 100 2.44 -0.97 24.24
C THR A 100 3.72 -0.25 23.83
N LYS A 101 4.52 -0.87 22.94
CA LYS A 101 5.79 -0.28 22.47
C LYS A 101 5.57 0.97 21.64
N HIS A 102 4.50 1.00 20.85
CA HIS A 102 4.21 2.08 19.90
C HIS A 102 3.08 3.01 20.37
N GLN A 103 2.77 3.03 21.67
CA GLN A 103 1.69 3.85 22.24
C GLN A 103 1.73 5.33 21.83
N HIS A 104 2.92 5.87 21.56
CA HIS A 104 3.12 7.27 21.22
C HIS A 104 2.58 7.61 19.82
N PHE A 105 2.53 6.64 18.90
CA PHE A 105 1.91 6.80 17.59
C PHE A 105 0.39 6.57 17.62
N ILE A 106 -0.16 5.91 18.65
CA ILE A 106 -1.54 5.44 18.64
C ILE A 106 -2.51 6.60 18.97
N PRO A 107 -3.42 6.96 18.05
CA PRO A 107 -4.44 7.97 18.33
C PRO A 107 -5.49 7.44 19.32
N LYS A 108 -6.19 8.36 20.00
CA LYS A 108 -7.37 8.00 20.81
C LYS A 108 -8.40 7.29 19.94
N ASN A 109 -9.12 6.30 20.48
CA ASN A 109 -10.11 5.47 19.77
C ASN A 109 -9.56 4.54 18.68
N TYR A 110 -8.24 4.40 18.54
CA TYR A 110 -7.63 3.48 17.57
C TYR A 110 -8.17 2.06 17.67
N GLN A 111 -8.30 1.50 18.88
CA GLN A 111 -8.80 0.13 19.07
C GLN A 111 -10.22 -0.07 18.49
N LYS A 112 -11.07 0.96 18.58
CA LYS A 112 -12.42 0.90 18.00
C LYS A 112 -12.36 0.81 16.47
N VAL A 113 -11.47 1.58 15.85
CA VAL A 113 -11.25 1.57 14.40
C VAL A 113 -10.61 0.26 13.96
N PHE A 114 -9.66 -0.25 14.74
CA PHE A 114 -9.02 -1.55 14.50
C PHE A 114 -10.05 -2.68 14.48
N ASN A 115 -10.89 -2.79 15.53
CA ASN A 115 -11.93 -3.83 15.59
C ASN A 115 -12.92 -3.69 14.43
N LEU A 116 -13.25 -2.46 14.04
CA LEU A 116 -14.12 -2.22 12.89
C LEU A 116 -13.53 -2.77 11.59
N LEU A 117 -12.22 -2.60 11.38
CA LEU A 117 -11.54 -3.15 10.20
C LEU A 117 -11.47 -4.67 10.24
N ASP A 118 -11.18 -5.26 11.40
CA ASP A 118 -11.05 -6.72 11.57
C ASP A 118 -12.41 -7.43 11.48
N ASP A 119 -13.41 -6.93 12.21
CA ASP A 119 -14.69 -7.60 12.39
C ASP A 119 -15.67 -7.31 11.24
N GLU A 120 -15.87 -6.04 10.89
CA GLU A 120 -16.90 -5.66 9.90
C GLU A 120 -16.39 -5.67 8.46
N PHE A 121 -15.17 -5.16 8.24
CA PHE A 121 -14.59 -5.10 6.90
C PHE A 121 -13.77 -6.34 6.55
N ASN A 122 -13.50 -7.19 7.52
CA ASN A 122 -12.69 -8.40 7.38
C ASN A 122 -11.34 -8.10 6.70
N SER A 123 -10.71 -7.01 7.14
CA SER A 123 -9.44 -6.53 6.59
C SER A 123 -8.31 -7.46 7.00
N PHE A 124 -7.37 -7.70 6.10
CA PHE A 124 -6.20 -8.54 6.32
C PHE A 124 -4.97 -7.69 6.63
N ASP A 125 -4.04 -8.27 7.41
CA ASP A 125 -2.73 -7.70 7.71
C ASP A 125 -2.72 -6.25 8.25
N ILE A 126 -3.78 -5.86 8.95
CA ILE A 126 -3.92 -4.52 9.50
C ILE A 126 -2.96 -4.23 10.67
N ARG A 127 -1.91 -5.02 10.91
CA ARG A 127 -0.91 -4.75 11.95
C ARG A 127 0.49 -4.50 11.40
N ASP A 128 0.76 -4.83 10.14
CA ASP A 128 2.07 -4.57 9.55
C ASP A 128 2.32 -3.06 9.40
N SER A 129 3.51 -2.60 9.80
CA SER A 129 3.92 -1.21 9.80
C SER A 129 3.84 -0.54 8.42
N SER A 130 3.96 -1.28 7.32
CA SER A 130 3.85 -0.74 5.96
C SER A 130 2.42 -0.34 5.57
N ASN A 131 1.42 -0.80 6.33
CA ASN A 131 0.02 -0.43 6.13
C ASN A 131 -0.35 0.89 6.83
N TYR A 132 0.65 1.55 7.45
CA TYR A 132 0.52 2.81 8.17
C TYR A 132 1.42 3.91 7.62
N GLY A 133 0.93 5.14 7.75
CA GLY A 133 1.73 6.35 7.70
C GLY A 133 1.51 7.18 8.96
N LEU A 134 2.28 8.26 9.08
CA LEU A 134 2.25 9.21 10.18
C LEU A 134 1.70 10.54 9.67
N ASP A 135 0.76 11.11 10.42
CA ASP A 135 0.30 12.49 10.22
C ASP A 135 1.27 13.52 10.82
N GLU A 136 0.91 14.79 10.72
CA GLU A 136 1.71 15.92 11.24
C GLU A 136 1.85 15.90 12.77
N GLU A 137 0.96 15.20 13.49
CA GLU A 137 1.00 15.01 14.93
C GLU A 137 1.72 13.72 15.35
N ASN A 138 2.37 13.04 14.39
CA ASN A 138 3.06 11.78 14.57
C ASN A 138 2.11 10.67 15.05
N LYS A 139 0.88 10.63 14.51
CA LYS A 139 -0.13 9.61 14.79
C LYS A 139 -0.34 8.67 13.60
N LEU A 140 -0.64 7.41 13.91
CA LEU A 140 -0.89 6.38 12.92
C LEU A 140 -2.13 6.68 12.10
N ILE A 141 -1.96 6.58 10.78
CA ILE A 141 -3.00 6.65 9.76
C ILE A 141 -2.93 5.39 8.92
N PHE A 142 -4.06 4.72 8.72
CA PHE A 142 -4.16 3.58 7.81
C PHE A 142 -4.00 4.06 6.36
N ILE A 143 -2.95 3.61 5.67
CA ILE A 143 -2.67 3.97 4.26
C ILE A 143 -2.90 2.80 3.29
N ASP A 144 -2.93 1.57 3.81
CA ASP A 144 -3.30 0.37 3.04
C ASP A 144 -4.24 -0.49 3.88
N PHE A 145 -5.50 -0.53 3.46
CA PHE A 145 -6.59 -1.18 4.19
C PHE A 145 -7.60 -1.82 3.22
N GLY A 146 -7.18 -2.08 1.98
CA GLY A 146 -8.01 -2.61 0.90
C GLY A 146 -8.03 -4.12 0.80
N MET A 147 -7.03 -4.78 1.37
CA MET A 147 -6.94 -6.23 1.37
C MET A 147 -7.91 -6.81 2.40
N THR A 148 -8.83 -7.65 1.96
CA THR A 148 -9.70 -8.43 2.85
C THR A 148 -9.15 -9.85 2.99
N LYS A 149 -9.48 -10.56 4.07
CA LYS A 149 -9.08 -11.97 4.26
C LYS A 149 -9.54 -12.82 3.08
N LYS A 150 -10.76 -12.59 2.60
CA LYS A 150 -11.30 -13.26 1.41
C LYS A 150 -10.45 -13.00 0.15
N LEU A 151 -10.14 -11.74 -0.14
CA LEU A 151 -9.34 -11.39 -1.32
C LEU A 151 -7.93 -11.97 -1.23
N TYR A 152 -7.36 -12.00 -0.02
CA TYR A 152 -6.06 -12.61 0.25
C TYR A 152 -6.10 -14.13 0.06
N GLU A 153 -6.98 -14.84 0.75
CA GLU A 153 -7.03 -16.30 0.79
C GLU A 153 -7.53 -16.91 -0.53
N GLU A 154 -8.56 -16.34 -1.15
CA GLU A 154 -9.20 -16.93 -2.33
C GLU A 154 -8.57 -16.49 -3.66
N GLU A 155 -7.86 -15.35 -3.68
CA GLU A 155 -7.29 -14.84 -4.92
C GLU A 155 -5.79 -14.60 -4.86
N TRP A 156 -5.26 -13.99 -3.78
CA TRP A 156 -3.83 -13.70 -3.70
C TRP A 156 -2.98 -14.96 -3.44
N VAL A 157 -3.35 -15.77 -2.45
CA VAL A 157 -2.60 -16.99 -2.07
C VAL A 157 -2.48 -17.97 -3.25
N PRO A 158 -3.54 -18.30 -4.01
CA PRO A 158 -3.40 -19.19 -5.16
C PRO A 158 -2.42 -18.68 -6.23
N LEU A 159 -2.35 -17.36 -6.45
CA LEU A 159 -1.40 -16.77 -7.39
C LEU A 159 0.03 -16.81 -6.86
N ALA A 160 0.22 -16.60 -5.56
CA ALA A 160 1.52 -16.72 -4.92
C ALA A 160 2.05 -18.16 -4.96
N GLU A 161 1.20 -19.15 -4.64
CA GLU A 161 1.56 -20.57 -4.72
C GLU A 161 1.86 -21.03 -6.15
N ALA A 162 1.22 -20.42 -7.15
CA ALA A 162 1.50 -20.66 -8.56
C ALA A 162 2.75 -19.91 -9.08
N GLY A 163 3.41 -19.09 -8.26
CA GLY A 163 4.56 -18.27 -8.68
C GLY A 163 4.19 -17.14 -9.63
N ILE A 164 2.91 -16.76 -9.70
CA ILE A 164 2.40 -15.68 -10.57
C ILE A 164 2.56 -14.31 -9.88
N LEU A 165 2.47 -14.26 -8.55
CA LEU A 165 2.47 -12.99 -7.81
C LEU A 165 3.07 -13.13 -6.39
N PRO A 166 4.23 -12.49 -6.09
CA PRO A 166 5.17 -11.96 -7.07
C PRO A 166 5.72 -13.09 -7.97
N GLN A 167 6.06 -12.75 -9.20
CA GLN A 167 6.86 -13.64 -10.03
C GLN A 167 8.29 -13.63 -9.48
N ILE A 168 8.84 -14.82 -9.25
CA ILE A 168 10.16 -14.97 -8.66
C ILE A 168 11.12 -15.49 -9.74
N ASP A 169 12.24 -14.82 -9.90
CA ASP A 169 13.34 -15.19 -10.79
C ASP A 169 14.64 -15.21 -9.99
N PHE A 170 15.62 -16.03 -10.37
CA PHE A 170 16.96 -16.01 -9.75
C PHE A 170 17.94 -15.47 -10.79
N ASP A 171 18.39 -14.24 -10.58
CA ASP A 171 19.25 -13.53 -11.53
C ASP A 171 20.07 -12.46 -10.80
N VAL A 172 21.00 -11.82 -11.50
CA VAL A 172 21.85 -10.75 -10.98
C VAL A 172 21.02 -9.48 -10.77
N CYS A 173 20.96 -8.98 -9.53
CA CYS A 173 20.26 -7.74 -9.25
C CYS A 173 20.95 -6.54 -9.93
N LEU A 174 20.19 -5.75 -10.69
CA LEU A 174 20.71 -4.58 -11.40
C LEU A 174 21.24 -3.46 -10.49
N ILE A 175 20.90 -3.47 -9.20
CA ILE A 175 21.33 -2.46 -8.22
C ILE A 175 22.59 -2.92 -7.47
N CYS A 176 22.58 -4.10 -6.88
CA CYS A 176 23.69 -4.58 -6.05
C CYS A 176 24.69 -5.51 -6.78
N GLY A 177 24.35 -5.99 -7.98
CA GLY A 177 25.22 -6.86 -8.77
C GLY A 177 25.37 -8.30 -8.25
N GLU A 178 24.61 -8.68 -7.22
CA GLU A 178 24.64 -10.04 -6.65
C GLU A 178 23.52 -10.91 -7.23
N GLU A 179 23.81 -12.19 -7.48
CA GLU A 179 22.82 -13.19 -7.87
C GLU A 179 21.89 -13.49 -6.69
N LYS A 180 20.61 -13.16 -6.84
CA LYS A 180 19.61 -13.26 -5.78
C LYS A 180 18.22 -13.57 -6.36
N GLU A 181 17.31 -13.90 -5.46
CA GLU A 181 15.88 -13.89 -5.74
C GLU A 181 15.45 -12.46 -6.14
N LEU A 182 15.10 -12.29 -7.42
CA LEU A 182 14.49 -11.09 -7.98
C LEU A 182 12.99 -11.29 -8.03
N ARG A 183 12.24 -10.27 -7.59
CA ARG A 183 10.78 -10.29 -7.62
C ARG A 183 10.28 -9.32 -8.67
N MET A 184 9.42 -9.80 -9.55
CA MET A 184 8.65 -8.99 -10.49
C MET A 184 7.20 -8.99 -10.04
N TYR A 185 6.57 -7.83 -10.14
CA TYR A 185 5.24 -7.64 -9.61
C TYR A 185 4.31 -7.31 -10.79
N GLY A 186 3.79 -8.36 -11.42
CA GLY A 186 2.92 -8.27 -12.60
C GLY A 186 3.60 -8.74 -13.89
N GLU A 187 2.77 -9.17 -14.87
CA GLU A 187 3.21 -9.84 -16.11
C GLU A 187 4.10 -8.98 -17.02
N ASN A 188 3.95 -7.65 -16.96
CA ASN A 188 4.70 -6.70 -17.78
C ASN A 188 5.65 -5.83 -16.94
N ASP A 189 5.94 -6.21 -15.69
CA ASP A 189 6.86 -5.45 -14.86
C ASP A 189 8.31 -5.70 -15.30
N THR A 190 8.93 -4.66 -15.86
CA THR A 190 10.34 -4.70 -16.30
C THR A 190 11.32 -4.41 -15.17
N ASP A 191 10.82 -4.02 -14.00
CA ASP A 191 11.63 -3.67 -12.83
C ASP A 191 12.02 -4.92 -12.02
N LYS A 192 13.14 -5.55 -12.40
CA LYS A 192 13.70 -6.70 -11.68
C LYS A 192 14.64 -6.25 -10.57
N ARG A 193 14.18 -6.30 -9.31
CA ARG A 193 15.00 -5.98 -8.12
C ARG A 193 14.99 -7.11 -7.12
N CYS A 194 16.10 -7.27 -6.40
CA CYS A 194 16.13 -8.18 -5.27
C CYS A 194 15.32 -7.60 -4.10
N VAL A 195 14.85 -8.46 -3.20
CA VAL A 195 14.04 -8.06 -2.03
C VAL A 195 14.72 -6.99 -1.18
N ALA A 196 16.06 -7.02 -1.08
CA ALA A 196 16.81 -6.04 -0.31
C ALA A 196 16.82 -4.64 -0.96
N CYS A 197 16.90 -4.56 -2.29
CA CYS A 197 16.98 -3.29 -3.02
C CYS A 197 15.61 -2.80 -3.53
N GLY A 198 14.58 -3.66 -3.56
CA GLY A 198 13.23 -3.33 -4.03
C GLY A 198 12.31 -2.74 -2.96
N LYS A 199 12.77 -2.69 -1.70
CA LYS A 199 12.04 -2.07 -0.57
C LYS A 199 12.42 -0.61 -0.31
N GLU A 200 13.39 -0.07 -1.05
CA GLU A 200 13.80 1.34 -0.98
C GLU A 200 12.82 2.27 -1.71
#